data_AF-R4YXY9-F1
#
_entry.id   AF-R4YXY9-F1
#
_cell.length_a   1.000
_cell.length_b   1.000
_cell.length_c   1.000
_cell.angle_alpha   90.00
_cell.angle_beta   90.00
_cell.angle_gamma   90.00
#
_symmetry.space_group_name_H-M   'P 1'
#
loop_
_entity.id
_entity.type
_entity.pdbx_description
1 polymer ?
#
loop_
_entity_poly.entity_id
_entity_poly.type
_entity_poly.pdbx_seq_one_letter_code
_entity_poly.pdbx_strand_id
1 'polypeptide(L)'
;MWLWWSGPGRPDLDLCARAYLHRFDIEHSFRFAKNTLGWVTPSICTPEQADRWTWTIAAAYTQLRLARHLIADHKLPWERPRKPHQLSPARIRRGFRALTATIGTPANPPKPSRAGPGRPKGSRSGPTPRHPAIKKTA
;
A
#
# COMPACT_ATOMS: atom_id res chain seq x y z
N MET A 1 -16.65 6.59 14.93
CA MET A 1 -15.71 7.68 14.64
C MET A 1 -16.48 8.99 14.75
N TRP A 2 -16.15 9.78 15.76
CA TRP A 2 -16.87 11.00 16.15
C TRP A 2 -16.25 12.20 15.42
N LEU A 3 -17.08 13.16 14.99
CA LEU A 3 -16.58 14.43 14.46
C LEU A 3 -16.14 15.28 15.67
N TRP A 4 -14.88 15.70 15.68
CA TRP A 4 -14.35 16.61 16.71
C TRP A 4 -13.62 17.75 16.01
N TRP A 5 -13.72 18.96 16.57
CA TRP A 5 -13.07 20.17 16.07
C TRP A 5 -12.11 20.69 17.13
N SER A 6 -10.85 20.89 16.75
CA SER A 6 -9.85 21.58 17.57
C SER A 6 -9.24 22.72 16.75
N GLY A 7 -9.86 23.89 16.84
CA GLY A 7 -9.38 25.10 16.19
C GLY A 7 -9.94 26.32 16.92
N PRO A 8 -9.27 27.48 16.84
CA PRO A 8 -9.78 28.71 17.43
C PRO A 8 -11.10 29.11 16.77
N GLY A 9 -12.03 29.64 17.56
CA GLY A 9 -13.31 30.16 17.08
C GLY A 9 -14.39 29.10 16.81
N ARG A 10 -15.46 29.54 16.14
CA ARG A 10 -16.61 28.69 15.80
C ARG A 10 -16.30 27.88 14.52
N PRO A 11 -16.52 26.56 14.50
CA PRO A 11 -16.29 25.76 13.31
C PRO A 11 -17.27 26.16 12.18
N ASP A 12 -16.78 26.14 10.95
CA ASP A 12 -17.62 26.14 9.76
C ASP A 12 -18.34 24.79 9.67
N LEU A 13 -19.63 24.80 9.99
CA LEU A 13 -20.47 23.59 10.02
C LEU A 13 -20.60 22.94 8.64
N ASP A 14 -20.58 23.73 7.56
CA ASP A 14 -20.70 23.20 6.20
C ASP A 14 -19.42 22.48 5.79
N LEU A 15 -18.25 23.04 6.14
CA LEU A 15 -16.97 22.37 5.97
C LEU A 15 -16.89 21.09 6.80
N CYS A 16 -17.30 21.15 8.07
CA CYS A 16 -17.37 20.01 8.97
C CYS A 16 -18.26 18.88 8.40
N ALA A 17 -19.44 19.22 7.88
CA ALA A 17 -20.35 18.27 7.26
C ALA A 17 -19.74 17.63 6.00
N ARG A 18 -19.15 18.42 5.09
CA ARG A 18 -18.47 17.90 3.89
C ARG A 18 -17.29 17.00 4.26
N ALA A 19 -16.46 17.39 5.22
CA ALA A 19 -15.35 16.58 5.70
C ALA A 19 -15.81 15.25 6.31
N TYR A 20 -16.93 15.27 7.04
CA TYR A 20 -17.54 14.05 7.58
C TYR A 20 -18.01 13.09 6.47
N LEU A 21 -18.56 13.59 5.37
CA LEU A 21 -18.95 12.76 4.22
C LEU A 21 -17.73 12.08 3.58
N HIS A 22 -16.59 12.77 3.51
CA HIS A 22 -15.34 12.22 3.01
C HIS A 22 -14.68 11.20 3.96
N ARG A 23 -15.18 11.03 5.19
CA ARG A 23 -14.64 10.06 6.15
C ARG A 23 -14.57 8.65 5.58
N PHE A 24 -15.56 8.25 4.78
CA PHE A 24 -15.62 6.90 4.23
C PHE A 24 -14.58 6.65 3.13
N ASP A 25 -13.92 7.70 2.62
CA ASP A 25 -12.84 7.57 1.63
C ASP A 25 -11.62 6.81 2.19
N ILE A 26 -11.42 6.83 3.51
CA ILE A 26 -10.36 6.04 4.16
C ILE A 26 -10.61 4.53 4.05
N GLU A 27 -11.87 4.10 4.11
CA GLU A 27 -12.24 2.68 4.01
C GLU A 27 -11.96 2.15 2.60
N HIS A 28 -12.20 2.96 1.57
CA HIS A 28 -11.81 2.65 0.20
C HIS A 28 -10.28 2.52 0.07
N SER A 29 -9.53 3.36 0.77
CA SER A 29 -8.07 3.30 0.80
C SER A 29 -7.58 2.01 1.47
N PHE A 30 -8.15 1.64 2.63
CA PHE A 30 -7.83 0.38 3.31
C PHE A 30 -8.22 -0.85 2.47
N ARG A 31 -9.39 -0.83 1.83
CA ARG A 31 -9.81 -1.90 0.92
C ARG A 31 -8.82 -2.06 -0.23
N PHE A 32 -8.39 -0.96 -0.84
CA PHE A 32 -7.40 -0.98 -1.92
C PHE A 32 -6.05 -1.52 -1.43
N ALA A 33 -5.56 -1.05 -0.27
CA ALA A 33 -4.31 -1.51 0.31
C ALA A 33 -4.33 -3.03 0.59
N LYS A 34 -5.40 -3.52 1.21
CA LYS A 34 -5.58 -4.96 1.52
C LYS A 34 -5.69 -5.81 0.25
N ASN A 35 -6.60 -5.45 -0.65
CA ASN A 35 -6.99 -6.32 -1.74
C ASN A 35 -6.10 -6.18 -2.99
N THR A 36 -5.45 -5.03 -3.18
CA THR A 36 -4.69 -4.74 -4.40
C THR A 36 -3.20 -4.57 -4.16
N LEU A 37 -2.80 -3.92 -3.05
CA LEU A 37 -1.38 -3.77 -2.70
C LEU A 37 -0.86 -4.93 -1.84
N GLY A 38 -1.73 -5.82 -1.37
CA GLY A 38 -1.35 -7.02 -0.63
C GLY A 38 -0.96 -6.73 0.82
N TRP A 39 -1.56 -5.71 1.45
CA TRP A 39 -1.22 -5.33 2.82
C TRP A 39 -1.35 -6.49 3.82
N VAL A 40 -2.32 -7.38 3.62
CA VAL A 40 -2.55 -8.57 4.48
C VAL A 40 -2.07 -9.87 3.85
N THR A 41 -1.34 -9.82 2.73
CA THR A 41 -0.88 -10.99 1.99
C THR A 41 0.35 -11.68 2.59
N PRO A 42 1.39 -10.98 3.11
CA PRO A 42 2.61 -11.68 3.53
C PRO A 42 2.42 -12.41 4.86
N SER A 43 3.08 -13.57 4.97
CA SER A 43 3.20 -14.32 6.22
C SER A 43 4.34 -13.76 7.08
N ILE A 44 4.08 -12.62 7.70
CA ILE A 44 4.98 -11.95 8.64
C ILE A 44 4.93 -12.61 10.03
N CYS A 45 6.08 -12.72 10.69
CA CYS A 45 6.22 -13.44 11.96
C CYS A 45 6.48 -12.54 13.16
N THR A 46 6.89 -11.27 12.95
CA THR A 46 7.16 -10.32 14.06
C THR A 46 6.44 -8.98 13.85
N PRO A 47 6.13 -8.23 14.92
CA PRO A 47 5.53 -6.90 14.83
C PRO A 47 6.37 -5.94 13.97
N GLU A 48 7.70 -5.99 14.09
CA GLU A 48 8.60 -5.09 13.36
C GLU A 48 8.59 -5.40 11.86
N GLN A 49 8.31 -6.66 11.47
CA GLN A 49 8.09 -7.02 10.06
C GLN A 49 6.75 -6.47 9.57
N ALA A 50 5.70 -6.49 10.41
CA ALA A 50 4.40 -5.89 10.11
C ALA A 50 4.50 -4.38 9.86
N ASP A 51 5.27 -3.68 10.70
CA ASP A 51 5.47 -2.24 10.58
C ASP A 51 6.22 -1.89 9.30
N ARG A 52 7.33 -2.59 9.02
CA ARG A 52 8.10 -2.43 7.77
C ARG A 52 7.25 -2.68 6.54
N TRP A 53 6.41 -3.72 6.56
CA TRP A 53 5.49 -4.00 5.47
C TRP A 53 4.44 -2.91 5.30
N THR A 54 3.87 -2.41 6.40
CA THR A 54 2.90 -1.32 6.38
C THR A 54 3.48 -0.05 5.77
N TRP A 55 4.73 0.30 6.12
CA TRP A 55 5.43 1.43 5.50
C TRP A 55 5.70 1.22 4.00
N THR A 56 5.99 -0.02 3.59
CA THR A 56 6.14 -0.35 2.16
C THR A 56 4.83 -0.13 1.39
N ILE A 57 3.70 -0.56 1.95
CA ILE A 57 2.37 -0.34 1.37
C ILE A 57 2.03 1.16 1.32
N ALA A 58 2.32 1.91 2.39
CA ALA A 58 2.09 3.35 2.44
C ALA A 58 2.93 4.10 1.38
N ALA A 59 4.20 3.71 1.22
CA ALA A 59 5.08 4.26 0.17
C ALA A 59 4.54 3.95 -1.24
N ALA A 60 4.15 2.70 -1.51
CA ALA A 60 3.56 2.32 -2.79
C ALA A 60 2.27 3.09 -3.10
N TYR A 61 1.38 3.24 -2.11
CA TYR A 61 0.17 4.05 -2.27
C TYR A 61 0.48 5.52 -2.56
N THR A 62 1.48 6.08 -1.88
CA THR A 62 1.96 7.45 -2.10
C THR A 62 2.52 7.63 -3.50
N GLN A 63 3.33 6.69 -3.98
CA GLN A 63 3.84 6.71 -5.36
C GLN A 63 2.71 6.71 -6.39
N LEU A 64 1.68 5.89 -6.20
CA LEU A 64 0.49 5.91 -7.08
C LEU A 64 -0.24 7.26 -7.03
N ARG A 65 -0.33 7.90 -5.85
CA ARG A 65 -0.97 9.22 -5.72
C ARG A 65 -0.18 10.31 -6.45
N LEU A 66 1.15 10.29 -6.34
CA LEU A 66 2.03 11.25 -7.01
C LEU A 66 2.03 11.06 -8.53
N ALA A 67 2.01 9.81 -9.00
CA ALA A 67 2.00 9.48 -10.42
C ALA A 67 0.70 9.81 -11.15
N ARG A 68 -0.35 10.24 -10.44
CA ARG A 68 -1.69 10.53 -11.00
C ARG A 68 -1.65 11.47 -12.21
N HIS A 69 -0.78 12.47 -12.19
CA HIS A 69 -0.70 13.48 -13.24
C HIS A 69 0.26 13.10 -14.37
N LEU A 70 1.00 12.00 -14.21
CA LEU A 70 2.01 11.53 -15.16
C LEU A 70 1.51 10.37 -16.03
N ILE A 71 0.36 9.80 -15.71
CA ILE A 71 -0.16 8.58 -16.32
C ILE A 71 -1.47 8.88 -17.04
N ALA A 72 -1.55 8.47 -18.31
CA ALA A 72 -2.80 8.49 -19.08
C ALA A 72 -3.81 7.46 -18.53
N ASP A 73 -5.10 7.61 -18.83
CA ASP A 73 -6.11 6.63 -18.38
C ASP A 73 -6.00 5.31 -19.15
N HIS A 74 -5.25 4.34 -18.61
CA HIS A 74 -5.17 2.96 -19.10
C HIS A 74 -6.46 2.18 -18.73
N LYS A 75 -7.55 2.53 -19.41
CA LYS A 75 -8.90 1.99 -19.21
C LYS A 75 -9.13 0.68 -19.96
N LEU A 76 -10.04 -0.13 -19.46
CA LEU A 76 -10.62 -1.27 -20.17
C LEU A 76 -11.63 -0.77 -21.22
N PRO A 77 -12.00 -1.59 -22.22
CA PRO A 77 -12.89 -1.16 -23.30
C PRO A 77 -14.24 -0.60 -22.81
N TRP A 78 -14.87 -1.27 -21.85
CA TRP A 78 -16.17 -0.89 -21.28
C TRP A 78 -16.09 0.20 -20.19
N GLU A 79 -14.88 0.59 -19.80
CA GLU A 79 -14.69 1.57 -18.75
C GLU A 79 -14.84 3.00 -19.30
N ARG A 80 -15.59 3.84 -18.57
CA ARG A 80 -15.71 5.27 -18.88
C ARG A 80 -14.35 5.98 -18.71
N PRO A 81 -13.97 6.88 -19.64
CA PRO A 81 -12.77 7.70 -19.49
C PRO A 81 -12.86 8.60 -18.27
N ARG A 82 -11.72 8.88 -17.63
CA ARG A 82 -11.61 9.82 -16.52
C ARG A 82 -10.50 10.84 -16.77
N LYS A 83 -10.71 12.07 -16.28
CA LYS A 83 -9.66 13.09 -16.27
C LYS A 83 -8.54 12.66 -15.30
N PRO A 84 -7.27 13.06 -15.51
CA PRO A 84 -6.15 12.66 -14.65
C PRO A 84 -6.41 12.86 -13.16
N HIS A 85 -7.00 13.99 -12.75
CA HIS A 85 -7.30 14.29 -11.34
C HIS A 85 -8.37 13.36 -10.72
N GLN A 86 -9.14 12.62 -11.54
CA GLN A 86 -10.22 11.72 -11.13
C GLN A 86 -9.83 10.23 -11.22
N LEU A 87 -8.59 9.93 -11.62
CA LEU A 87 -8.10 8.56 -11.70
C LEU A 87 -8.00 7.95 -10.31
N SER A 88 -8.58 6.75 -10.17
CA SER A 88 -8.45 5.96 -8.95
C SER A 88 -7.05 5.35 -8.86
N PRO A 89 -6.54 5.05 -7.65
CA PRO A 89 -5.26 4.36 -7.48
C PRO A 89 -5.15 3.07 -8.31
N ALA A 90 -6.25 2.33 -8.46
CA ALA A 90 -6.31 1.13 -9.29
C ALA A 90 -6.08 1.41 -10.79
N ARG A 91 -6.67 2.49 -11.33
CA ARG A 91 -6.45 2.92 -12.72
C ARG A 91 -5.00 3.34 -12.94
N ILE A 92 -4.45 4.13 -12.02
CA ILE A 92 -3.07 4.60 -12.07
C ILE A 92 -2.10 3.41 -12.07
N ARG A 93 -2.34 2.42 -11.20
CA ARG A 93 -1.51 1.21 -11.10
C ARG A 93 -1.38 0.45 -12.43
N ARG A 94 -2.42 0.43 -13.27
CA ARG A 94 -2.38 -0.25 -14.58
C ARG A 94 -1.38 0.39 -15.54
N GLY A 95 -1.28 1.72 -15.53
CA GLY A 95 -0.30 2.48 -16.34
C GLY A 95 1.07 2.64 -15.68
N PHE A 96 1.17 2.34 -14.38
CA PHE A 96 2.38 2.62 -13.60
C PHE A 96 3.64 1.91 -14.13
N ARG A 97 3.50 0.71 -14.71
CA ARG A 97 4.62 -0.02 -15.31
C ARG A 97 5.29 0.77 -16.45
N ALA A 98 4.50 1.44 -17.29
CA ALA A 98 5.03 2.26 -18.38
C ALA A 98 5.80 3.47 -17.84
N LEU A 99 5.25 4.11 -16.79
CA LEU A 99 5.94 5.20 -16.09
C LEU A 99 7.28 4.74 -15.49
N THR A 100 7.31 3.59 -14.80
CA THR A 100 8.54 3.07 -14.21
C THR A 100 9.62 2.75 -15.25
N ALA A 101 9.23 2.30 -16.44
CA ALA A 101 10.18 2.06 -17.53
C ALA A 101 10.80 3.38 -18.06
N THR A 102 10.04 4.48 -18.00
CA THR A 102 10.48 5.79 -18.48
C THR A 102 11.37 6.50 -17.46
N ILE A 103 11.01 6.44 -16.18
CA ILE A 103 11.79 7.05 -15.08
C ILE A 103 13.07 6.25 -14.81
N GLY A 104 13.06 4.95 -15.09
CA GLY A 104 14.13 4.03 -14.72
C GLY A 104 14.09 3.66 -13.24
N THR A 105 15.20 3.09 -12.75
CA THR A 105 15.35 2.73 -11.34
C THR A 105 16.50 3.51 -10.72
N PRO A 106 16.32 4.13 -9.54
CA PRO A 106 17.43 4.69 -8.78
C PRO A 106 18.28 3.60 -8.11
N ALA A 107 17.85 2.34 -8.14
CA ALA A 107 18.57 1.24 -7.53
C ALA A 107 19.86 0.96 -8.31
N ASN A 108 20.96 0.81 -7.57
CA ASN A 108 22.21 0.31 -8.14
C ASN A 108 21.97 -1.07 -8.78
N PRO A 109 22.70 -1.39 -9.87
CA PRO A 109 22.68 -2.73 -10.42
C PRO A 109 23.02 -3.74 -9.32
N PRO A 110 22.42 -4.94 -9.36
CA PRO A 110 22.77 -5.99 -8.42
C PRO A 110 24.27 -6.25 -8.51
N LYS A 111 24.92 -6.39 -7.35
CA LYS A 111 26.34 -6.74 -7.31
C LYS A 111 26.52 -8.08 -8.05
N PRO A 112 27.50 -8.19 -8.98
CA PRO A 112 27.85 -9.47 -9.56
C PRO A 112 28.19 -10.43 -8.43
N SER A 113 27.39 -11.48 -8.26
CA SER A 113 27.65 -12.51 -7.27
C SER A 113 27.75 -13.84 -7.99
N ARG A 114 28.78 -14.61 -7.65
CA ARG A 114 28.79 -16.04 -7.96
C ARG A 114 27.79 -16.68 -7.00
N ALA A 115 26.88 -17.50 -7.52
CA ALA A 115 26.03 -18.31 -6.66
C ALA A 115 26.94 -19.01 -5.63
N GLY A 116 26.64 -18.85 -4.34
CA GLY A 116 27.37 -19.55 -3.29
C GLY A 116 27.29 -21.07 -3.48
N PRO A 117 28.00 -21.87 -2.68
CA PRO A 117 28.06 -23.35 -2.81
C PRO A 117 26.71 -24.08 -2.63
N GLY A 118 25.60 -23.35 -2.64
CA GLY A 118 24.27 -23.86 -2.34
C GLY A 118 24.18 -24.27 -0.88
N ARG A 119 23.04 -24.88 -0.57
CA ARG A 119 22.81 -25.49 0.72
C ARG A 119 23.57 -26.82 0.79
N PRO A 120 24.35 -27.11 1.86
CA PRO A 120 25.03 -28.40 2.00
C PRO A 120 24.04 -29.56 1.87
N LYS A 121 24.43 -30.58 1.10
CA LYS A 121 23.63 -31.79 0.88
C LYS A 121 23.34 -32.45 2.24
N GLY A 122 22.07 -32.77 2.49
CA GLY A 122 21.62 -33.38 3.76
C GLY A 122 21.22 -32.38 4.85
N SER A 123 21.42 -31.08 4.67
CA SER A 123 20.92 -30.12 5.66
C SER A 123 19.39 -30.00 5.61
N ARG A 124 18.76 -30.13 6.77
CA ARG A 124 17.31 -29.98 6.98
C ARG A 124 17.08 -28.76 7.87
N SER A 125 16.11 -27.92 7.52
CA SER A 125 15.63 -26.88 8.42
C SER A 125 14.59 -27.52 9.34
N GLY A 126 14.75 -27.33 10.65
CA GLY A 126 13.76 -27.77 11.63
C GLY A 126 12.43 -27.03 11.46
N PRO A 127 11.36 -27.52 12.10
CA PRO A 127 10.08 -26.82 12.16
C PRO A 127 10.25 -25.41 12.74
N THR A 128 9.44 -24.45 12.26
CA THR A 128 9.40 -23.10 12.84
C THR A 128 9.07 -23.16 14.33
N PRO A 129 9.80 -22.45 15.21
CA PRO A 129 9.47 -22.36 16.63
C PRO A 129 8.02 -21.92 16.84
N ARG A 130 7.28 -22.63 17.68
CA ARG A 130 5.90 -22.30 18.04
C ARG A 130 5.89 -21.57 19.38
N HIS A 131 5.30 -20.38 19.40
CA HIS A 131 5.06 -19.63 20.63
C HIS A 131 3.70 -20.02 21.23
N PRO A 132 3.56 -20.13 22.56
CA PRO A 132 2.28 -20.44 23.20
C PRO A 132 1.26 -19.33 22.93
N ALA A 133 -0.01 -19.71 22.74
CA ALA A 133 -1.09 -18.75 22.54
C ALA A 133 -1.34 -17.96 23.83
N ILE A 134 -1.28 -16.63 23.75
CA ILE A 134 -1.65 -15.74 24.86
C ILE A 134 -3.17 -15.73 24.96
N LYS A 135 -3.74 -16.35 25.99
CA LYS A 135 -5.16 -16.25 26.32
C LYS A 135 -5.36 -15.04 27.23
N LYS A 136 -6.27 -14.12 26.87
CA LYS A 136 -6.72 -13.08 27.80
C LYS A 136 -7.60 -13.75 28.88
N THR A 137 -7.28 -13.53 30.15
CA THR A 137 -8.15 -13.87 31.27
C THR A 137 -9.40 -12.98 31.21
N ALA A 138 -10.57 -13.58 31.45
CA ALA A 138 -11.87 -12.90 31.39
C ALA A 138 -12.03 -11.86 32.52
#